data_AF-A0A7Y7THH2-F1
#
_entry.id   AF-A0A7Y7THH2-F1
#
_cell.length_a   1.000
_cell.length_b   1.000
_cell.length_c   1.000
_cell.angle_alpha   90.00
_cell.angle_beta   90.00
_cell.angle_gamma   90.00
#
_symmetry.space_group_name_H-M   'P 1'
#
loop_
_entity.id
_entity.type
_entity.pdbx_description
1 polymer ?
#
loop_
_entity_poly.entity_id
_entity_poly.type
_entity_poly.pdbx_seq_one_letter_code
_entity_poly.pdbx_strand_id
1 'polypeptide(L)'
;MRFEEEHFEGQQRERYSSYYERDPRLRAKAITLHGTTCVACGFDFEKKYGEYGKDYIEVHHIKPVSELGGNTRINPQTDMAVLCSNCHRIVHRKRERVLSIDELKRSIVVV
;
A
#
# COMPACT_ATOMS: atom_id res chain seq x y z
N MET A 1 -6.02 -20.96 -42.25
CA MET A 1 -4.91 -20.09 -41.81
C MET A 1 -5.40 -19.30 -40.61
N ARG A 2 -4.73 -19.41 -39.46
CA ARG A 2 -4.96 -18.51 -38.32
C ARG A 2 -4.06 -17.31 -38.53
N PHE A 3 -4.62 -16.12 -38.65
CA PHE A 3 -3.86 -14.89 -38.53
C PHE A 3 -3.53 -14.71 -37.04
N GLU A 4 -2.27 -14.49 -36.70
CA GLU A 4 -1.87 -14.06 -35.37
C GLU A 4 -2.31 -12.60 -35.18
N GLU A 5 -3.00 -12.32 -34.08
CA GLU A 5 -3.36 -10.94 -33.73
C GLU A 5 -2.11 -10.20 -33.27
N GLU A 6 -1.69 -9.19 -34.02
CA GLU A 6 -0.60 -8.29 -33.64
C GLU A 6 -1.13 -7.23 -32.65
N HIS A 7 -0.53 -7.17 -31.47
CA HIS A 7 -0.82 -6.16 -30.45
C HIS A 7 0.37 -5.21 -30.31
N PHE A 8 0.11 -3.90 -30.38
CA PHE A 8 1.13 -2.86 -30.26
C PHE A 8 0.92 -2.06 -28.97
N GLU A 9 2.00 -1.81 -28.23
CA GLU A 9 2.02 -1.01 -27.01
C GLU A 9 3.03 0.15 -27.11
N GLY A 10 3.03 1.08 -26.15
CA GLY A 10 4.02 2.17 -26.08
C GLY A 10 3.61 3.50 -26.73
N GLN A 11 2.39 3.62 -27.26
CA GLN A 11 1.87 4.92 -27.71
C GLN A 11 1.75 5.89 -26.54
N GLN A 12 2.37 7.07 -26.67
CA GLN A 12 2.25 8.15 -25.69
C GLN A 12 0.79 8.65 -25.61
N ARG A 13 0.26 8.75 -24.39
CA ARG A 13 -1.07 9.29 -24.09
C ARG A 13 -1.01 10.17 -22.86
N GLU A 14 -1.81 11.21 -22.84
CA GLU A 14 -1.94 12.11 -21.69
C GLU A 14 -3.14 11.73 -20.82
N ARG A 15 -3.01 11.89 -19.50
CA ARG A 15 -4.09 11.66 -18.54
C ARG A 15 -4.00 12.67 -17.39
N TYR A 16 -5.10 13.36 -17.16
CA TYR A 16 -5.29 14.22 -15.99
C TYR A 16 -6.05 13.45 -14.89
N SER A 17 -5.66 13.62 -13.64
CA SER A 17 -6.34 13.00 -12.49
C SER A 17 -6.29 13.88 -11.25
N SER A 18 -7.39 13.94 -10.52
CA SER A 18 -7.45 14.52 -9.17
C SER A 18 -6.85 13.56 -8.14
N TYR A 19 -6.29 14.11 -7.06
CA TYR A 19 -5.78 13.35 -5.92
C TYR A 19 -6.22 13.98 -4.60
N TYR A 20 -6.24 13.17 -3.54
CA TYR A 20 -6.40 13.65 -2.17
C TYR A 20 -5.04 14.02 -1.60
N GLU A 21 -4.94 15.21 -1.01
CA GLU A 21 -3.75 15.64 -0.28
C GLU A 21 -3.39 14.64 0.83
N ARG A 22 -2.09 14.49 1.10
CA ARG A 22 -1.57 13.71 2.23
C ARG A 22 -0.46 14.49 2.91
N ASP A 23 -0.51 14.55 4.23
CA ASP A 23 0.56 15.17 5.03
C ASP A 23 1.72 14.17 5.22
N PRO A 24 2.92 14.45 4.65
CA PRO A 24 4.07 13.56 4.78
C PRO A 24 4.54 13.36 6.23
N ARG A 25 4.22 14.29 7.14
CA ARG A 25 4.54 14.17 8.58
C ARG A 25 3.77 13.03 9.23
N LEU A 26 2.56 12.73 8.76
CA LEU A 26 1.78 11.59 9.27
C LEU A 26 2.44 10.26 8.88
N ARG A 27 2.94 10.15 7.65
CA ARG A 27 3.72 9.00 7.20
C ARG A 27 4.96 8.80 8.08
N ALA A 28 5.75 9.85 8.30
CA ALA A 28 6.96 9.77 9.12
C ALA A 28 6.62 9.31 10.55
N LYS A 29 5.59 9.91 11.17
CA LYS A 29 5.11 9.51 12.51
C LYS A 29 4.65 8.06 12.56
N ALA A 30 3.92 7.59 11.54
CA ALA A 30 3.48 6.19 11.48
C ALA A 30 4.69 5.23 11.43
N ILE A 31 5.72 5.52 10.64
CA ILE A 31 6.94 4.70 10.60
C ILE A 31 7.68 4.74 11.94
N THR A 32 7.78 5.90 12.59
CA THR A 32 8.38 6.00 13.93
C THR A 32 7.62 5.18 14.97
N LEU A 33 6.29 5.15 14.90
CA LEU A 33 5.44 4.45 15.88
C LEU A 33 5.37 2.93 15.63
N HIS A 34 5.31 2.52 14.36
CA HIS A 34 5.03 1.13 13.98
C HIS A 34 6.27 0.38 13.46
N GLY A 35 7.37 1.08 13.18
CA GLY A 35 8.57 0.54 12.59
C GLY A 35 8.44 0.24 11.09
N THR A 36 9.34 -0.61 10.59
CA THR A 36 9.49 -0.97 9.16
C THR A 36 9.21 -2.44 8.87
N THR A 37 8.76 -3.20 9.87
CA THR A 37 8.34 -4.59 9.70
C THR A 37 6.84 -4.63 9.36
N CYS A 38 6.47 -5.31 8.28
CA CYS A 38 5.08 -5.45 7.84
C CYS A 38 4.21 -6.07 8.94
N VAL A 39 3.15 -5.37 9.35
CA VAL A 39 2.25 -5.84 10.43
C VAL A 39 1.46 -7.09 10.02
N ALA A 40 1.31 -7.36 8.72
CA ALA A 40 0.54 -8.50 8.21
C ALA A 40 1.37 -9.79 8.07
N CYS A 41 2.54 -9.72 7.43
CA CYS A 41 3.35 -10.92 7.13
C CYS A 41 4.71 -10.96 7.82
N GLY A 42 5.09 -9.93 8.59
CA GLY A 42 6.39 -9.85 9.24
C GLY A 42 7.57 -9.58 8.29
N PHE A 43 7.32 -9.34 7.00
CA PHE A 43 8.36 -8.99 6.04
C PHE A 43 9.04 -7.68 6.41
N ASP A 44 10.36 -7.65 6.27
CA ASP A 44 11.20 -6.51 6.56
C ASP A 44 12.19 -6.33 5.41
N PHE A 45 12.18 -5.14 4.80
CA PHE A 45 12.98 -4.87 3.60
C PHE A 45 14.48 -4.82 3.91
N GLU A 46 14.87 -4.26 5.04
CA GLU A 46 16.27 -4.16 5.43
C GLU A 46 16.83 -5.56 5.72
N LYS A 47 16.08 -6.40 6.44
CA LYS A 47 16.50 -7.79 6.69
C LYS A 47 16.64 -8.61 5.41
N LYS A 48 15.81 -8.33 4.38
CA LYS A 48 15.83 -9.08 3.13
C LYS A 48 16.83 -8.55 2.10
N TYR A 49 17.00 -7.24 2.02
CA TYR A 49 17.72 -6.56 0.93
C TYR A 49 18.91 -5.71 1.42
N GLY A 50 19.19 -5.69 2.73
CA GLY A 50 20.26 -4.88 3.31
C GLY A 50 19.98 -3.38 3.18
N GLU A 51 21.03 -2.60 2.91
CA GLU A 51 20.96 -1.14 2.85
C GLU A 51 19.93 -0.62 1.82
N TYR A 52 19.68 -1.36 0.74
CA TYR A 52 18.65 -0.99 -0.25
C TYR A 52 17.23 -1.01 0.31
N GLY A 53 16.99 -1.77 1.39
CA GLY A 53 15.70 -1.89 2.05
C GLY A 53 15.58 -1.09 3.36
N LYS A 54 16.65 -0.39 3.76
CA LYS A 54 16.69 0.37 5.00
C LYS A 54 15.63 1.47 5.03
N ASP A 55 14.97 1.60 6.17
CA ASP A 55 13.89 2.57 6.42
C ASP A 55 12.70 2.48 5.43
N TYR A 56 12.61 1.40 4.65
CA TYR A 56 11.60 1.24 3.60
C TYR A 56 10.41 0.40 4.07
N ILE A 57 9.24 1.03 4.06
CA ILE A 57 7.93 0.38 4.25
C ILE A 57 6.83 1.29 3.66
N GLU A 58 5.66 0.70 3.37
CA GLU A 58 4.50 1.46 2.89
C GLU A 58 3.51 1.71 4.03
N VAL A 59 3.04 2.95 4.15
CA VAL A 59 2.03 3.34 5.14
C VAL A 59 0.64 3.25 4.51
N HIS A 60 -0.22 2.45 5.14
CA HIS A 60 -1.59 2.19 4.75
C HIS A 60 -2.56 2.90 5.69
N HIS A 61 -3.53 3.64 5.15
CA HIS A 61 -4.64 4.16 5.96
C HIS A 61 -5.67 3.05 6.13
N ILE A 62 -5.98 2.68 7.38
CA ILE A 62 -6.92 1.59 7.70
C ILE A 62 -8.30 1.89 7.12
N LYS A 63 -8.75 3.15 7.26
CA LYS A 63 -9.88 3.68 6.48
C LYS A 63 -9.32 4.43 5.26
N PRO A 64 -9.67 4.03 4.02
CA PRO A 64 -9.16 4.69 2.82
C PRO A 64 -9.45 6.19 2.79
N VAL A 65 -8.48 6.99 2.31
CA VAL A 65 -8.61 8.46 2.26
C VAL A 65 -9.83 8.90 1.44
N SER A 66 -10.17 8.17 0.38
CA SER A 66 -11.36 8.43 -0.45
C SER A 66 -12.68 8.28 0.30
N GLU A 67 -12.69 7.58 1.44
CA GLU A 67 -13.88 7.31 2.26
C GLU A 67 -13.98 8.23 3.49
N LEU A 68 -13.02 9.15 3.68
CA LEU A 68 -13.02 10.07 4.82
C LEU A 68 -14.06 11.20 4.68
N GLY A 69 -14.55 11.45 3.47
CA GLY A 69 -15.60 12.45 3.21
C GLY A 69 -15.14 13.91 3.31
N GLY A 70 -13.83 14.16 3.41
CA GLY A 70 -13.25 15.50 3.49
C GLY A 70 -12.01 15.55 4.38
N ASN A 71 -11.61 16.77 4.76
CA ASN A 71 -10.49 16.98 5.68
C ASN A 71 -10.83 16.42 7.06
N THR A 72 -10.10 15.38 7.47
CA THR A 72 -10.37 14.62 8.70
C THR A 72 -9.10 14.51 9.51
N ARG A 73 -9.21 14.61 10.83
CA ARG A 73 -8.08 14.39 11.73
C ARG A 73 -7.66 12.92 11.69
N ILE A 74 -6.38 12.67 11.41
CA ILE A 74 -5.80 11.32 11.38
C ILE A 74 -4.87 11.14 12.57
N ASN A 75 -5.02 10.02 13.27
CA ASN A 75 -4.09 9.55 14.29
C ASN A 75 -3.17 8.47 13.70
N PRO A 76 -1.87 8.75 13.49
CA PRO A 76 -0.93 7.78 12.94
C PRO A 76 -0.83 6.46 13.72
N GLN A 77 -1.13 6.46 15.01
CA GLN A 77 -1.07 5.25 15.84
C GLN A 77 -2.24 4.30 15.59
N THR A 78 -3.44 4.83 15.35
CA THR A 78 -4.68 4.02 15.30
C THR A 78 -5.28 3.93 13.91
N ASP A 79 -5.01 4.89 13.03
CA ASP A 79 -5.66 5.01 11.73
C ASP A 79 -4.73 4.59 10.58
N MET A 80 -3.47 4.30 10.90
CA MET A 80 -2.45 3.88 9.94
C MET A 80 -1.79 2.58 10.39
N ALA A 81 -1.38 1.80 9.39
CA ALA A 81 -0.60 0.58 9.54
C ALA A 81 0.59 0.59 8.58
N VAL A 82 1.61 -0.22 8.85
CA VAL A 82 2.77 -0.40 7.97
C VAL A 82 2.72 -1.76 7.29
N LEU A 83 2.82 -1.77 5.96
CA LEU A 83 2.71 -2.97 5.14
C LEU A 83 3.87 -3.03 4.14
N CYS A 84 4.32 -4.24 3.80
CA CYS A 84 5.23 -4.40 2.66
C CYS A 84 4.49 -4.19 1.34
N SER A 85 5.23 -3.93 0.26
CA SER A 85 4.65 -3.66 -1.07
C SER A 85 3.70 -4.76 -1.57
N ASN A 86 3.99 -6.03 -1.25
CA ASN A 86 3.10 -7.13 -1.60
C ASN A 86 1.79 -7.07 -0.81
N CYS A 87 1.86 -6.99 0.52
CA CYS A 87 0.69 -6.90 1.38
C CYS A 87 -0.15 -5.66 1.09
N HIS A 88 0.48 -4.51 0.86
CA HIS A 88 -0.22 -3.28 0.51
C HIS A 88 -0.87 -3.35 -0.87
N ARG A 89 -0.29 -4.11 -1.82
CA ARG A 89 -0.96 -4.39 -3.10
C ARG A 89 -2.16 -5.31 -2.93
N ILE A 90 -2.07 -6.33 -2.07
CA ILE A 90 -3.16 -7.29 -1.84
C ILE A 90 -4.33 -6.64 -1.09
N VAL A 91 -4.07 -5.80 -0.08
CA VAL A 91 -5.14 -5.12 0.67
C VAL A 91 -6.03 -4.26 -0.24
N HIS A 92 -5.45 -3.69 -1.31
CA HIS A 92 -6.13 -2.86 -2.32
C HIS A 92 -6.44 -3.60 -3.63
N ARG A 93 -6.31 -4.93 -3.68
CA ARG A 93 -6.40 -5.67 -4.96
C ARG A 93 -7.79 -5.60 -5.60
N LYS A 94 -8.86 -5.51 -4.79
CA LYS A 94 -10.23 -5.37 -5.26
C LYS A 94 -10.63 -3.90 -5.20
N ARG A 95 -11.17 -3.38 -6.30
CA ARG A 95 -11.50 -1.95 -6.42
C ARG A 95 -12.66 -1.55 -5.50
N GLU A 96 -13.59 -2.47 -5.29
CA GLU A 96 -14.82 -2.25 -4.54
C GLU A 96 -14.61 -2.40 -3.03
N ARG A 97 -13.45 -2.91 -2.60
CA ARG A 97 -13.23 -3.29 -1.21
C ARG A 97 -11.75 -3.35 -0.84
N VAL A 98 -11.41 -2.63 0.22
CA VAL A 98 -10.13 -2.76 0.93
C VAL A 98 -10.27 -3.81 2.04
N LEU A 99 -9.36 -4.76 2.09
CA LEU A 99 -9.35 -5.78 3.16
C LEU A 99 -8.96 -5.14 4.50
N SER A 100 -9.51 -5.65 5.60
CA SER A 100 -8.93 -5.30 6.90
C SER A 100 -7.56 -5.98 7.06
N ILE A 101 -6.74 -5.47 7.99
CA ILE A 101 -5.43 -6.08 8.30
C ILE A 101 -5.60 -7.53 8.77
N ASP A 102 -6.65 -7.82 9.54
CA ASP A 102 -6.92 -9.18 10.02
C ASP A 102 -7.36 -10.12 8.91
N GLU A 103 -8.15 -9.64 7.96
CA GLU A 103 -8.52 -10.41 6.77
C GLU A 103 -7.31 -10.70 5.90
N LEU A 104 -6.44 -9.71 5.70
CA LEU A 104 -5.19 -9.89 4.99
C LEU A 104 -4.31 -10.94 5.68
N LYS A 105 -4.15 -10.87 7.01
CA LYS A 105 -3.40 -11.87 7.79
C LYS A 105 -3.94 -13.29 7.59
N ARG A 106 -5.27 -13.47 7.65
CA ARG A 106 -5.90 -14.78 7.45
C ARG A 106 -5.74 -15.33 6.03
N SER A 107 -5.54 -14.47 5.04
CA SER A 107 -5.33 -14.87 3.64
C SER A 107 -3.90 -15.32 3.33
N ILE A 108 -2.93 -15.00 4.19
CA ILE A 108 -1.53 -15.36 4.00
C ILE A 108 -1.34 -16.82 4.38
N VAL A 109 -0.97 -17.64 3.41
CA VAL A 109 -0.53 -19.02 3.64
C VAL A 109 0.97 -18.96 3.97
N VAL A 110 1.35 -19.48 5.15
CA VAL A 110 2.76 -19.71 5.47
C VAL A 110 3.21 -20.91 4.67
N VAL A 111 4.15 -20.69 3.75
CA VAL A 111 4.81 -21.74 2.96
C VAL A 111 6.22 -21.92 3.49
#